data_AF-A0A0D2XHF1-F1
#
_entry.id   AF-A0A0D2XHF1-F1
#
_cell.length_a   1.000
_cell.length_b   1.000
_cell.length_c   1.000
_cell.angle_alpha   90.00
_cell.angle_beta   90.00
_cell.angle_gamma   90.00
#
_symmetry.space_group_name_H-M   'P 1'
#
loop_
_entity.id
_entity.type
_entity.pdbx_description
1 polymer ?
#
loop_
_entity_poly.entity_id
_entity_poly.type
_entity_poly.pdbx_seq_one_letter_code
_entity_poly.pdbx_strand_id
1 'polypeptide(L)' 'MSIEEIQEELTVQKVVLESLSEATYDGAEDMRQEAHSEIVRLKKLLQSLKLKKEPGTTSMFHPSA' A
#
# COMPACT_ATOMS: atom_id res chain seq x y z
N MET A 1 8.13 -0.88 -9.15
CA MET A 1 6.91 -1.69 -9.28
C MET A 1 5.83 -0.87 -9.97
N SER A 2 5.18 -1.45 -10.95
CA SER A 2 3.97 -0.94 -11.60
C SER A 2 2.79 -0.97 -10.62
N ILE A 3 1.69 -0.31 -10.98
CA ILE A 3 0.45 -0.36 -10.18
C ILE A 3 -0.08 -1.80 -10.09
N GLU A 4 0.01 -2.55 -11.19
CA GLU A 4 -0.41 -3.95 -11.28
C GLU A 4 0.42 -4.83 -10.35
N GLU A 5 1.75 -4.72 -10.40
CA GLU A 5 2.65 -5.47 -9.51
C GLU A 5 2.37 -5.18 -8.02
N ILE A 6 2.03 -3.94 -7.67
CA ILE A 6 1.69 -3.58 -6.28
C ILE A 6 0.32 -4.16 -5.87
N GLN A 7 -0.63 -4.26 -6.80
CA GLN A 7 -1.94 -4.87 -6.55
C GLN A 7 -1.85 -6.39 -6.39
N GLU A 8 -1.01 -7.03 -7.21
CA GLU A 8 -0.69 -8.46 -7.08
C GLU A 8 -0.03 -8.74 -5.73
N GLU A 9 1.01 -7.99 -5.37
CA GLU A 9 1.68 -8.15 -4.07
C GLU A 9 0.72 -7.93 -2.89
N LEU A 10 -0.15 -6.92 -2.96
CA LEU A 10 -1.19 -6.71 -1.95
C LEU A 10 -2.14 -7.90 -1.81
N THR A 11 -2.40 -8.62 -2.90
CA THR A 11 -3.25 -9.82 -2.89
C THR A 11 -2.51 -10.96 -2.22
N VAL A 12 -1.23 -11.17 -2.56
CA VAL A 12 -0.37 -12.17 -1.91
C VAL A 12 -0.31 -11.93 -0.39
N GLN A 13 -0.01 -10.70 0.04
CA GLN A 13 0.11 -10.39 1.47
C GLN A 13 -1.19 -10.59 2.25
N LYS A 14 -2.35 -10.34 1.63
CA LYS A 14 -3.66 -10.63 2.24
C LYS A 14 -3.89 -12.13 2.40
N VAL A 15 -3.53 -12.93 1.39
CA VAL A 15 -3.64 -14.40 1.44
C VAL A 15 -2.68 -14.97 2.50
N VAL A 16 -1.46 -14.44 2.60
CA VAL A 16 -0.52 -14.79 3.68
C VAL A 16 -1.14 -14.51 5.04
N LEU A 17 -1.69 -13.31 5.24
CA LEU A 17 -2.30 -12.93 6.51
C LEU A 17 -3.52 -13.81 6.87
N GLU A 18 -4.37 -14.11 5.89
CA GLU A 18 -5.50 -15.03 6.06
C GLU A 18 -5.02 -16.44 6.46
N SER A 19 -3.98 -16.93 5.80
CA SER A 19 -3.37 -18.23 6.09
C SER A 19 -2.74 -18.30 7.50
N LEU A 20 -2.34 -17.15 8.06
CA LEU A 20 -1.75 -17.04 9.39
C LEU A 20 -2.79 -16.79 10.50
N SER A 21 -4.07 -16.61 10.17
CA SER A 21 -5.10 -16.18 11.12
C SER A 21 -5.29 -17.14 12.31
N GLU A 22 -5.20 -18.45 12.06
CA GLU A 22 -5.33 -19.50 13.07
C GLU A 22 -3.98 -20.16 13.45
N ALA A 23 -2.87 -19.65 12.90
CA ALA A 23 -1.55 -20.17 13.17
C ALA A 23 -1.13 -19.90 14.63
N THR A 24 -0.80 -20.98 15.35
CA THR A 24 -0.39 -20.97 16.77
C THR A 24 1.06 -21.41 17.00
N TYR A 25 1.84 -21.60 15.93
CA TYR A 25 3.26 -21.92 16.03
C TYR A 25 4.09 -20.69 16.43
N ASP A 26 5.27 -20.94 16.98
CA ASP A 26 6.19 -19.87 17.40
C ASP A 26 6.62 -19.00 16.20
N GLY A 27 6.54 -17.67 16.37
CA GLY A 27 6.76 -16.70 15.29
C GLY A 27 5.54 -16.38 14.41
N ALA A 28 4.39 -17.05 14.57
CA ALA A 28 3.19 -16.76 13.77
C ALA A 28 2.68 -15.32 13.97
N GLU A 29 2.81 -14.74 15.17
CA GLU A 29 2.43 -13.35 15.42
C GLU A 29 3.36 -12.36 14.71
N ASP A 30 4.68 -12.61 14.74
CA ASP A 30 5.65 -11.76 14.05
C ASP A 30 5.38 -11.75 12.54
N MET A 31 5.12 -12.92 11.96
CA MET A 31 4.74 -13.05 10.55
C MET A 31 3.44 -12.30 10.21
N ARG A 32 2.44 -12.31 11.11
CA ARG A 32 1.22 -11.50 10.94
C ARG A 32 1.54 -10.01 10.95
N GLN A 33 2.37 -9.55 11.88
CA GLN A 33 2.78 -8.14 11.99
C GLN A 33 3.58 -7.68 10.77
N GLU A 34 4.46 -8.52 10.24
CA GLU A 34 5.21 -8.26 9.01
C GLU A 34 4.28 -8.12 7.80
N ALA A 35 3.37 -9.09 7.59
CA ALA A 35 2.39 -9.03 6.50
C ALA A 35 1.48 -7.79 6.63
N HIS A 36 1.04 -7.46 7.85
CA HIS A 36 0.28 -6.24 8.11
C HIS A 36 1.05 -4.96 7.75
N SER A 37 2.31 -4.88 8.18
CA SER A 37 3.18 -3.73 7.93
C SER A 37 3.41 -3.55 6.43
N GLU A 38 3.61 -4.65 5.70
CA GLU A 38 3.80 -4.63 4.26
C GLU A 38 2.52 -4.21 3.51
N ILE A 39 1.35 -4.70 3.91
CA ILE A 39 0.06 -4.25 3.36
C ILE A 39 -0.11 -2.74 3.53
N VAL A 40 0.23 -2.19 4.71
CA VAL A 40 0.15 -0.74 4.96
C VAL A 40 1.11 0.02 4.05
N ARG A 41 2.35 -0.46 3.89
CA ARG A 41 3.36 0.15 3.02
C ARG A 41 2.89 0.17 1.56
N LEU A 42 2.38 -0.94 1.04
CA LEU A 42 1.90 -1.08 -0.33
C LEU A 42 0.67 -0.20 -0.60
N LYS A 43 -0.26 -0.09 0.36
CA LYS A 43 -1.41 0.84 0.25
C LYS A 43 -0.95 2.30 0.13
N LYS A 44 0.02 2.72 0.95
CA LYS A 44 0.61 4.07 0.88
C LYS A 44 1.31 4.32 -0.46
N LEU A 45 2.02 3.30 -0.97
CA LEU A 45 2.68 3.39 -2.27
C LEU A 45 1.66 3.56 -3.41
N LEU A 46 0.58 2.78 -3.43
CA LEU A 46 -0.50 2.94 -4.41
C LEU A 46 -1.13 4.34 -4.36
N GLN A 47 -1.42 4.83 -3.16
CA GLN A 47 -1.99 6.17 -2.99
C GLN A 47 -1.05 7.24 -3.56
N SER A 48 0.25 7.14 -3.24
CA SER A 48 1.27 8.07 -3.73
C SER A 48 1.37 8.07 -5.26
N LEU A 49 1.24 6.89 -5.89
CA LEU A 49 1.27 6.75 -7.35
C LEU A 49 0.00 7.31 -8.02
N LYS A 50 -1.17 7.16 -7.39
CA LYS A 50 -2.43 7.76 -7.87
C LYS A 50 -2.37 9.29 -7.83
N LEU A 51 -1.84 9.86 -6.74
CA LEU A 51 -1.68 11.32 -6.60
C LEU A 51 -0.69 11.89 -7.62
N LYS A 52 0.37 11.16 -7.97
CA LYS A 52 1.31 11.57 -9.03
C LYS A 52 0.71 11.56 -10.44
N LYS A 53 -0.38 10.82 -10.66
CA LYS A 53 -1.07 10.75 -11.96
C LYS A 53 -2.13 11.84 -12.15
N GLU A 54 -2.51 12.57 -11.11
CA GLU A 54 -3.31 13.78 -11.27
C GLU A 54 -2.38 14.99 -11.43
N PRO A 55 -2.29 15.61 -12.62
CA PRO A 55 -1.76 16.96 -12.71
C PRO A 55 -2.83 17.92 -12.19
N GLY A 56 -2.91 18.02 -10.85
CA GLY A 56 -3.81 18.93 -10.16
C GLY A 56 -3.25 20.36 -10.12
N THR A 57 -3.50 21.12 -11.20
CA THR A 57 -4.01 22.50 -11.12
C THR A 57 -3.38 23.44 -10.07
N THR A 58 -2.24 24.05 -10.43
CA THR A 58 -1.98 25.46 -10.06
C THR A 58 -2.07 26.29 -11.34
N SER A 59 -3.29 26.49 -11.83
CA SER A 59 -3.57 27.54 -12.80
C SER A 59 -3.74 28.85 -12.02
N MET A 60 -2.73 29.71 -12.18
CA MET A 60 -2.74 31.17 -12.07
C MET A 60 -3.72 31.83 -11.09
N PHE A 61 -3.18 32.31 -9.97
CA PHE A 61 -3.57 33.61 -9.42
C PHE A 61 -2.30 34.44 -9.18
N HIS A 62 -1.96 35.27 -10.16
CA HIS A 62 -1.17 36.47 -9.97
C HIS A 62 -2.17 37.62 -9.81
N PRO A 63 -2.39 38.18 -8.61
CA PRO A 63 -2.89 39.53 -8.51
C PRO A 63 -1.66 40.45 -8.56
N SER A 64 -1.42 41.05 -9.73
CA SER A 64 -0.72 42.33 -9.78
C SER A 64 -1.66 43.39 -9.21
N ALA A 65 -1.23 44.06 -8.14
CA ALA A 65 -1.64 45.40 -7.77
C ALA A 65 -0.45 46.09 -7.09
#